data_AF-H7ENJ9-F1
#
_entry.id   AF-H7ENJ9-F1
#
_cell.length_a   1.000
_cell.length_b   1.000
_cell.length_c   1.000
_cell.angle_alpha   90.00
_cell.angle_beta   90.00
_cell.angle_gamma   90.00
#
_symmetry.space_group_name_H-M   'P 1'
#
loop_
_entity.id
_entity.type
_entity.pdbx_description
1 polymer ?
#
loop_
_entity_poly.entity_id
_entity_poly.type
_entity_poly.pdbx_seq_one_letter_code
_entity_poly.pdbx_strand_id
1 'polypeptide(L)'
;MAVMVMNRYRQLYDGGKARDSFDECAGALERDSEAMSWEDLYWCAKILYVYGKPNEIDEDVIIDAFRSSFRKGLDITSDRELFLDASVMISRLYVKYGRYELAINYLMHLVELIPEDDIPDWIHSFYAYVQVLSPEHFEFILRQPKHFLARLSKIRGEAGIARRNEIVLHVAERLFGRMGENEENGGEPLSVPDEIVRKFREAAKSFGIGDKFDAILFPKNDGEGDVSSLLYEKDAKIEELLSEIDKLRKERSSGSGLSEEIARLSSENARLSSLVEELRTEISSLQRALGEAMGGASPAEEVGAGGTGDAGFDGSNGHSLLTRYQRNQKILVIGEGSKNPLLLRARKRGFVEDDFEFVLDYDKIPRIAAQMNFGGYAGIICGPMPHSGSGMEDESSLISKIEKSFPCVVRSVTKGGKLKLSDTAFSAALERVMQNMFIMDAAS
;
A
#
# COMPACT_ATOMS: atom_id res chain seq x y z
N MET A 1 -5.92 28.13 -44.19
CA MET A 1 -5.57 27.84 -42.79
C MET A 1 -6.77 28.24 -41.94
N ALA A 2 -7.56 27.27 -41.48
CA ALA A 2 -8.58 27.55 -40.48
C ALA A 2 -7.84 27.75 -39.15
N VAL A 3 -7.99 28.92 -38.52
CA VAL A 3 -7.52 29.14 -37.16
C VAL A 3 -8.41 28.26 -36.28
N MET A 4 -7.86 27.16 -35.76
CA MET A 4 -8.56 26.30 -34.82
C MET A 4 -8.86 27.15 -33.59
N VAL A 5 -10.13 27.49 -33.38
CA VAL A 5 -10.54 28.28 -32.21
C VAL A 5 -10.29 27.40 -31.00
N MET A 6 -9.26 27.74 -30.21
CA MET A 6 -8.95 26.99 -29.00
C MET A 6 -10.14 27.05 -28.03
N ASN A 7 -10.51 25.89 -27.49
CA ASN A 7 -11.55 25.76 -26.47
C ASN A 7 -11.31 26.76 -25.31
N ARG A 8 -12.37 27.43 -24.84
CA ARG A 8 -12.28 28.44 -23.77
C ARG A 8 -11.63 27.86 -22.51
N TYR A 9 -12.07 26.69 -22.06
CA TYR A 9 -11.57 26.08 -20.82
C TYR A 9 -10.14 25.59 -20.96
N ARG A 10 -9.75 25.15 -22.16
CA ARG A 10 -8.33 24.89 -22.48
C ARG A 10 -7.47 26.13 -22.32
N GLN A 11 -7.91 27.28 -22.84
CA GLN A 11 -7.18 28.54 -22.68
C GLN A 11 -7.06 28.96 -21.21
N LEU A 12 -8.10 28.71 -20.40
CA LEU A 12 -8.05 28.97 -18.95
C LEU A 12 -7.04 28.08 -18.24
N TYR A 13 -6.97 26.79 -18.62
CA TYR A 13 -5.98 25.85 -18.12
C TYR A 13 -4.54 26.27 -18.50
N ASP A 14 -4.28 26.42 -19.80
CA ASP A 14 -2.95 26.73 -20.34
C ASP A 14 -2.46 28.13 -19.94
N GLY A 15 -3.39 29.09 -19.74
CA GLY A 15 -3.09 30.47 -19.38
C GLY A 15 -2.75 30.70 -17.91
N GLY A 16 -2.68 29.65 -17.07
CA GLY A 16 -2.36 29.75 -15.65
C GLY A 16 -3.46 30.41 -14.79
N LYS A 17 -4.63 30.69 -15.37
CA LYS A 17 -5.82 31.23 -14.69
C LYS A 17 -6.79 30.14 -14.24
N ALA A 18 -6.37 28.88 -14.33
CA ALA A 18 -7.19 27.72 -14.03
C ALA A 18 -7.81 27.78 -12.62
N ARG A 19 -7.05 28.28 -11.63
CA ARG A 19 -7.54 28.43 -10.26
C ARG A 19 -8.66 29.47 -10.14
N ASP A 20 -8.54 30.59 -10.85
CA ASP A 20 -9.57 31.63 -10.88
C ASP A 20 -10.82 31.18 -11.66
N SER A 21 -10.67 30.11 -12.44
CA SER A 21 -11.72 29.52 -13.26
C SER A 21 -12.44 28.35 -12.57
N PHE A 22 -12.07 28.02 -11.33
CA PHE A 22 -12.61 26.87 -10.60
C PHE A 22 -14.13 26.98 -10.43
N ASP A 23 -14.61 28.08 -9.86
CA ASP A 23 -16.05 28.33 -9.64
C ASP A 23 -16.84 28.38 -10.96
N GLU A 24 -16.21 28.89 -12.02
CA GLU A 24 -16.80 28.92 -13.36
C GLU A 24 -17.00 27.49 -13.89
N CYS A 25 -15.99 26.63 -13.78
CA CYS A 25 -16.05 25.24 -14.24
C CYS A 25 -17.05 24.42 -13.42
N ALA A 26 -17.02 24.55 -12.09
CA ALA A 26 -17.95 23.87 -11.20
C ALA A 26 -19.40 24.26 -11.53
N GLY A 27 -19.68 25.58 -11.62
CA GLY A 27 -21.01 26.06 -11.99
C GLY A 27 -21.45 25.69 -13.40
N ALA A 28 -20.52 25.54 -14.35
CA ALA A 28 -20.82 25.08 -15.70
C ALA A 28 -21.24 23.60 -15.73
N LEU A 29 -20.52 22.73 -15.03
CA LEU A 29 -20.85 21.30 -14.94
C LEU A 29 -22.18 21.05 -14.23
N GLU A 30 -22.48 21.82 -13.18
CA GLU A 30 -23.74 21.68 -12.43
C GLU A 30 -24.97 22.14 -13.22
N ARG A 31 -24.84 23.21 -14.03
CA ARG A 31 -25.99 23.81 -14.72
C ARG A 31 -26.23 23.23 -16.10
N ASP A 32 -25.17 23.03 -16.88
CA ASP A 32 -25.26 22.91 -18.34
C ASP A 32 -24.41 21.75 -18.92
N SER A 33 -24.01 20.76 -18.12
CA SER A 33 -23.16 19.65 -18.59
C SER A 33 -23.69 18.91 -19.83
N GLU A 34 -25.01 18.84 -20.00
CA GLU A 34 -25.62 18.22 -21.18
C GLU A 34 -25.44 19.03 -22.48
N ALA A 35 -25.35 20.36 -22.39
CA ALA A 35 -25.14 21.23 -23.54
C ALA A 35 -23.66 21.38 -23.91
N MET A 36 -22.75 21.02 -22.99
CA MET A 36 -21.31 21.13 -23.18
C MET A 36 -20.77 20.12 -24.22
N SER A 37 -19.77 20.54 -24.98
CA SER A 37 -19.01 19.63 -25.85
C SER A 37 -18.16 18.65 -25.02
N TRP A 38 -17.65 17.57 -25.62
CA TRP A 38 -16.74 16.68 -24.90
C TRP A 38 -15.46 17.42 -24.46
N GLU A 39 -14.98 18.39 -25.25
CA GLU A 39 -13.82 19.20 -24.92
C GLU A 39 -14.08 20.08 -23.69
N ASP A 40 -15.23 20.76 -23.65
CA ASP A 40 -15.61 21.59 -22.51
C ASP A 40 -15.72 20.75 -21.24
N LEU A 41 -16.37 19.59 -21.32
CA LEU A 41 -16.52 18.66 -20.20
C LEU A 41 -15.15 18.19 -19.69
N TYR A 42 -14.27 17.78 -20.60
CA TYR A 42 -12.92 17.32 -20.25
C TYR A 42 -12.11 18.42 -19.56
N TRP A 43 -12.06 19.63 -20.12
CA TRP A 43 -11.23 20.70 -19.58
C TRP A 43 -11.78 21.25 -18.26
N CYS A 44 -13.11 21.35 -18.11
CA CYS A 44 -13.72 21.67 -16.81
C CYS A 44 -13.35 20.60 -15.76
N ALA A 45 -13.55 19.32 -16.07
CA ALA A 45 -13.22 18.23 -15.16
C ALA A 45 -11.73 18.22 -14.78
N LYS A 46 -10.84 18.48 -15.74
CA LYS A 46 -9.39 18.57 -15.51
C LYS A 46 -9.00 19.75 -14.63
N ILE A 47 -9.60 20.93 -14.83
CA ILE A 47 -9.37 22.09 -13.95
C ILE A 47 -9.79 21.75 -12.52
N LEU A 48 -10.97 21.16 -12.36
CA LEU A 48 -11.50 20.80 -11.04
C LEU A 48 -10.66 19.72 -10.37
N TYR A 49 -10.20 18.71 -11.11
CA TYR A 49 -9.32 17.66 -10.63
C TYR A 49 -7.95 18.18 -10.18
N VAL A 50 -7.33 19.08 -10.96
CA VAL A 50 -5.97 19.57 -10.70
C VAL A 50 -5.95 20.68 -9.63
N TYR A 51 -6.97 21.55 -9.60
CA TYR A 51 -6.96 22.75 -8.76
C TYR A 51 -7.96 22.74 -7.61
N GLY A 52 -8.89 21.80 -7.59
CA GLY A 52 -9.85 21.66 -6.50
C GLY A 52 -9.18 21.27 -5.19
N LYS A 53 -9.55 21.95 -4.10
CA LYS A 53 -9.18 21.44 -2.77
C LYS A 53 -10.11 20.30 -2.37
N PRO A 54 -9.66 19.42 -1.46
CA PRO A 54 -10.55 18.42 -0.88
C PRO A 54 -11.85 19.06 -0.38
N ASN A 55 -12.99 18.47 -0.75
CA ASN A 55 -14.35 18.90 -0.39
C ASN A 55 -14.85 20.23 -0.97
N GLU A 56 -14.12 20.90 -1.86
CA GLU A 56 -14.66 22.05 -2.60
C GLU A 56 -15.61 21.61 -3.71
N ILE A 57 -15.44 20.40 -4.21
CA ILE A 57 -16.29 19.79 -5.22
C ILE A 57 -16.50 18.31 -4.92
N ASP A 58 -17.71 17.83 -5.22
CA ASP A 58 -18.00 16.40 -5.24
C ASP A 58 -17.24 15.77 -6.42
N GLU A 59 -16.30 14.88 -6.12
CA GLU A 59 -15.48 14.25 -7.16
C GLU A 59 -16.29 13.29 -8.03
N ASP A 60 -17.49 12.86 -7.60
CA ASP A 60 -18.42 12.16 -8.48
C ASP A 60 -18.86 13.06 -9.66
N VAL A 61 -18.95 14.39 -9.49
CA VAL A 61 -19.19 15.34 -10.59
C VAL A 61 -18.03 15.35 -11.58
N ILE A 62 -16.79 15.26 -11.08
CA ILE A 62 -15.59 15.19 -11.93
C ILE A 62 -15.59 13.88 -12.73
N ILE A 63 -15.86 12.75 -12.07
CA ILE A 63 -15.97 11.43 -12.71
C ILE A 63 -17.05 11.47 -13.79
N ASP A 64 -18.24 11.98 -13.48
CA ASP A 64 -19.36 12.01 -14.41
C ASP A 64 -19.12 12.95 -15.60
N ALA A 65 -18.38 14.06 -15.39
CA ALA A 65 -17.96 14.93 -16.48
C ALA A 65 -16.99 14.22 -17.45
N PHE A 66 -15.97 13.51 -16.94
CA PHE A 66 -15.08 12.70 -17.80
C PHE A 66 -15.83 11.56 -18.50
N ARG A 67 -16.78 10.89 -17.83
CA ARG A 67 -17.59 9.85 -18.48
C ARG A 67 -18.52 10.42 -19.54
N SER A 68 -19.04 11.62 -19.31
CA SER A 68 -19.88 12.33 -20.27
C SER A 68 -19.08 12.81 -21.47
N SER A 69 -17.81 13.20 -21.30
CA SER A 69 -16.95 13.50 -22.44
C SER A 69 -16.74 12.26 -23.32
N PHE A 70 -16.57 11.07 -22.75
CA PHE A 70 -16.51 9.82 -23.53
C PHE A 70 -17.80 9.56 -24.32
N ARG A 71 -18.97 9.70 -23.67
CA ARG A 71 -20.26 9.54 -24.34
C ARG A 71 -20.51 10.56 -25.45
N LYS A 72 -19.91 11.75 -25.35
CA LYS A 72 -20.01 12.82 -26.36
C LYS A 72 -18.90 12.76 -27.42
N GLY A 73 -18.08 11.72 -27.43
CA GLY A 73 -17.14 11.42 -28.51
C GLY A 73 -15.67 11.63 -28.20
N LEU A 74 -15.27 11.80 -26.93
CA LEU A 74 -13.87 11.66 -26.54
C LEU A 74 -13.49 10.18 -26.49
N ASP A 75 -12.75 9.70 -27.49
CA ASP A 75 -12.23 8.34 -27.56
C ASP A 75 -10.78 8.32 -28.07
N ILE A 76 -10.20 7.13 -28.15
CA ILE A 76 -8.81 6.94 -28.59
C ILE A 76 -8.56 7.42 -30.03
N THR A 77 -9.59 7.46 -30.87
CA THR A 77 -9.50 7.87 -32.28
C THR A 77 -9.70 9.38 -32.43
N SER A 78 -10.54 10.00 -31.60
CA SER A 78 -10.78 11.44 -31.63
C SER A 78 -9.60 12.22 -31.06
N ASP A 79 -9.12 11.82 -29.87
CA ASP A 79 -7.98 12.42 -29.20
C ASP A 79 -7.37 11.44 -28.19
N ARG A 80 -6.35 10.70 -28.64
CA ARG A 80 -5.66 9.68 -27.83
C ARG A 80 -5.10 10.25 -26.53
N GLU A 81 -4.51 11.44 -26.57
CA GLU A 81 -3.83 12.01 -25.39
C GLU A 81 -4.84 12.39 -24.32
N LEU A 82 -5.89 13.13 -24.68
CA LEU A 82 -6.91 13.56 -23.72
C LEU A 82 -7.75 12.38 -23.21
N PHE A 83 -8.02 11.38 -24.06
CA PHE A 83 -8.73 10.17 -23.64
C PHE A 83 -7.94 9.38 -22.60
N LEU A 84 -6.64 9.18 -22.83
CA LEU A 84 -5.77 8.49 -21.86
C LEU A 84 -5.64 9.28 -20.56
N ASP A 85 -5.45 10.60 -20.65
CA ASP A 85 -5.36 11.48 -19.47
C ASP A 85 -6.64 11.44 -18.62
N ALA A 86 -7.82 11.56 -19.24
CA ALA A 86 -9.10 11.42 -18.54
C ALA A 86 -9.26 10.04 -17.89
N SER A 87 -8.85 8.98 -18.59
CA SER A 87 -8.95 7.61 -18.09
C SER A 87 -8.05 7.38 -16.87
N VAL A 88 -6.84 7.95 -16.86
CA VAL A 88 -5.95 7.96 -15.67
C VAL A 88 -6.66 8.62 -14.50
N MET A 89 -7.21 9.82 -14.71
CA MET A 89 -7.83 10.62 -13.65
C MET A 89 -9.03 9.91 -13.04
N ILE A 90 -9.92 9.34 -13.86
CA ILE A 90 -11.06 8.53 -13.39
C ILE A 90 -10.56 7.33 -12.57
N SER A 91 -9.60 6.56 -13.08
CA SER A 91 -9.07 5.39 -12.35
C SER A 91 -8.47 5.78 -11.00
N ARG A 92 -7.80 6.95 -10.91
CA ARG A 92 -7.28 7.48 -9.63
C ARG A 92 -8.38 7.85 -8.66
N LEU A 93 -9.43 8.53 -9.12
CA LEU A 93 -10.57 8.85 -8.27
C LEU A 93 -11.23 7.58 -7.75
N TYR A 94 -11.40 6.55 -8.60
CA TYR A 94 -11.93 5.27 -8.13
C TYR A 94 -11.05 4.59 -7.09
N VAL A 95 -9.73 4.59 -7.26
CA VAL A 95 -8.80 4.07 -6.24
C VAL A 95 -8.93 4.84 -4.94
N LYS A 96 -8.98 6.18 -5.00
CA LYS A 96 -9.14 7.06 -3.84
C LYS A 96 -10.40 6.74 -3.04
N TYR A 97 -11.50 6.40 -3.71
CA TYR A 97 -12.77 6.01 -3.07
C TYR A 97 -12.88 4.51 -2.78
N GLY A 98 -11.80 3.74 -2.89
CA GLY A 98 -11.81 2.29 -2.66
C GLY A 98 -12.66 1.51 -3.68
N ARG A 99 -13.06 2.14 -4.79
CA ARG A 99 -13.85 1.54 -5.88
C ARG A 99 -12.91 0.78 -6.85
N TYR A 100 -12.09 -0.13 -6.33
CA TYR A 100 -11.02 -0.80 -7.08
C TYR A 100 -11.52 -1.57 -8.30
N GLU A 101 -12.67 -2.21 -8.20
CA GLU A 101 -13.31 -2.92 -9.31
C GLU A 101 -13.54 -2.01 -10.52
N LEU A 102 -14.04 -0.79 -10.29
CA LEU A 102 -14.26 0.18 -11.36
C LEU A 102 -12.92 0.64 -11.95
N ALA A 103 -11.91 0.91 -11.13
CA ALA A 103 -10.58 1.27 -11.60
C ALA A 103 -9.95 0.16 -12.46
N ILE A 104 -10.07 -1.10 -12.04
CA ILE A 104 -9.59 -2.29 -12.77
C ILE A 104 -10.31 -2.43 -14.10
N ASN A 105 -11.63 -2.30 -14.13
CA ASN A 105 -12.41 -2.40 -15.36
C ASN A 105 -12.02 -1.32 -16.37
N TYR A 106 -11.79 -0.08 -15.93
CA TYR A 106 -11.27 0.98 -16.80
C TYR A 106 -9.87 0.67 -17.34
N LEU A 107 -8.94 0.26 -16.48
CA LEU A 107 -7.56 -0.04 -16.88
C LEU A 107 -7.49 -1.26 -17.79
N MET A 108 -8.31 -2.28 -17.55
CA MET A 108 -8.44 -3.46 -18.41
C MET A 108 -8.96 -3.08 -19.79
N HIS A 109 -10.00 -2.24 -19.86
CA HIS A 109 -10.51 -1.74 -21.13
C HIS A 109 -9.44 -0.96 -21.92
N LEU A 110 -8.59 -0.16 -21.26
CA LEU A 110 -7.47 0.49 -21.94
C LEU A 110 -6.45 -0.50 -22.51
N VAL A 111 -6.13 -1.57 -21.77
CA VAL A 111 -5.23 -2.64 -22.23
C VAL A 111 -5.81 -3.39 -23.43
N GLU A 112 -7.13 -3.52 -23.53
CA GLU A 112 -7.81 -4.15 -24.66
C GLU A 112 -7.93 -3.23 -25.88
N LEU A 113 -8.09 -1.93 -25.65
CA LEU A 113 -8.31 -0.94 -26.71
C LEU A 113 -7.01 -0.52 -27.42
N ILE A 114 -5.90 -0.47 -26.70
CA ILE A 114 -4.60 0.00 -27.22
C ILE A 114 -3.81 -1.21 -27.74
N PRO A 115 -3.23 -1.16 -28.95
CA PRO A 115 -2.36 -2.23 -29.45
C PRO A 115 -1.23 -2.54 -28.47
N GLU A 116 -0.85 -3.81 -28.34
CA GLU A 116 0.06 -4.27 -27.27
C GLU A 116 1.40 -3.52 -27.23
N ASP A 117 1.98 -3.20 -28.39
CA ASP A 117 3.26 -2.48 -28.50
C ASP A 117 3.15 -0.97 -28.18
N ASP A 118 1.93 -0.47 -28.08
CA ASP A 118 1.58 0.94 -27.95
C ASP A 118 1.05 1.28 -26.54
N ILE A 119 0.92 0.29 -25.65
CA ILE A 119 0.42 0.48 -24.29
C ILE A 119 1.46 1.22 -23.45
N PRO A 120 1.15 2.41 -22.91
CA PRO A 120 2.05 3.10 -21.99
C PRO A 120 2.36 2.28 -20.73
N ASP A 121 3.62 2.31 -20.30
CA ASP A 121 4.11 1.60 -19.10
C ASP A 121 3.30 1.90 -17.84
N TRP A 122 2.80 3.13 -17.72
CA TRP A 122 1.98 3.53 -16.58
C TRP A 122 0.67 2.74 -16.52
N ILE A 123 0.10 2.29 -17.64
CA ILE A 123 -1.14 1.48 -17.65
C ILE A 123 -0.87 0.12 -17.02
N HIS A 124 0.20 -0.56 -17.44
CA HIS A 124 0.58 -1.84 -16.86
C HIS A 124 0.93 -1.72 -15.37
N SER A 125 1.67 -0.67 -15.01
CA SER A 125 2.06 -0.38 -13.64
C SER A 125 0.84 -0.09 -12.77
N PHE A 126 -0.03 0.80 -13.21
CA PHE A 126 -1.19 1.20 -12.43
C PHE A 126 -2.20 0.07 -12.33
N TYR A 127 -2.41 -0.69 -13.40
CA TYR A 127 -3.29 -1.86 -13.37
C TYR A 127 -2.81 -2.92 -12.39
N ALA A 128 -1.53 -3.29 -12.46
CA ALA A 128 -0.94 -4.23 -11.49
C ALA A 128 -1.05 -3.70 -10.05
N TYR A 129 -0.81 -2.41 -9.84
CA TYR A 129 -0.93 -1.80 -8.53
C TYR A 129 -2.35 -1.89 -7.95
N VAL A 130 -3.38 -1.54 -8.73
CA VAL A 130 -4.78 -1.63 -8.26
C VAL A 130 -5.20 -3.07 -7.97
N GLN A 131 -4.71 -4.05 -8.75
CA GLN A 131 -4.95 -5.46 -8.46
C GLN A 131 -4.34 -5.89 -7.11
N VAL A 132 -3.20 -5.33 -6.71
CA VAL A 132 -2.60 -5.60 -5.39
C VAL A 132 -3.42 -4.95 -4.28
N LEU A 133 -4.07 -3.81 -4.53
CA LEU A 133 -4.91 -3.11 -3.53
C LEU A 133 -6.26 -3.79 -3.30
N SER A 134 -6.93 -4.28 -4.35
CA SER A 134 -8.20 -5.01 -4.21
C SER A 134 -7.98 -6.35 -3.50
N PRO A 135 -8.65 -6.63 -2.37
CA PRO A 135 -8.57 -7.93 -1.71
C PRO A 135 -8.92 -9.10 -2.62
N GLU A 136 -9.97 -8.95 -3.44
CA GLU A 136 -10.48 -9.97 -4.35
C GLU A 136 -9.48 -10.26 -5.48
N HIS A 137 -8.87 -9.22 -6.06
CA HIS A 137 -7.87 -9.39 -7.11
C HIS A 137 -6.53 -9.86 -6.56
N PHE A 138 -6.19 -9.47 -5.33
CA PHE A 138 -5.00 -10.00 -4.68
C PHE A 138 -5.10 -11.51 -4.48
N GLU A 139 -6.27 -12.04 -4.09
CA GLU A 139 -6.51 -13.48 -4.08
C GLU A 139 -6.30 -14.13 -5.45
N PHE A 140 -6.75 -13.47 -6.52
CA PHE A 140 -6.52 -13.96 -7.87
C PHE A 140 -5.03 -13.96 -8.23
N ILE A 141 -4.28 -12.92 -7.84
CA ILE A 141 -2.82 -12.85 -7.99
C ILE A 141 -2.15 -14.03 -7.29
N LEU A 142 -2.55 -14.36 -6.07
CA LEU A 142 -1.99 -15.49 -5.33
C LEU A 142 -2.29 -16.82 -6.03
N ARG A 143 -3.51 -17.00 -6.57
CA ARG A 143 -3.88 -18.20 -7.31
C ARG A 143 -3.16 -18.32 -8.66
N GLN A 144 -2.88 -17.20 -9.32
CA GLN A 144 -2.31 -17.16 -10.66
C GLN A 144 -1.18 -16.13 -10.83
N PRO A 145 -0.06 -16.26 -10.08
CA PRO A 145 1.00 -15.25 -10.04
C PRO A 145 1.65 -15.05 -11.42
N LYS A 146 1.65 -16.09 -12.27
CA LYS A 146 2.22 -16.04 -13.62
C LYS A 146 1.65 -14.91 -14.48
N HIS A 147 0.34 -14.64 -14.42
CA HIS A 147 -0.30 -13.63 -15.26
C HIS A 147 0.04 -12.22 -14.76
N PHE A 148 0.07 -12.06 -13.44
CA PHE A 148 0.48 -10.82 -12.80
C PHE A 148 1.96 -10.49 -13.07
N LEU A 149 2.85 -11.48 -12.89
CA LEU A 149 4.28 -11.32 -13.14
C LEU A 149 4.59 -11.08 -14.63
N ALA A 150 3.89 -11.74 -15.55
CA ALA A 150 4.01 -11.48 -16.99
C ALA A 150 3.57 -10.06 -17.37
N ARG A 151 2.65 -9.45 -16.62
CA ARG A 151 2.28 -8.04 -16.81
C ARG A 151 3.34 -7.10 -16.27
N LEU A 152 3.86 -7.38 -15.07
CA LEU A 152 4.97 -6.59 -14.50
C LEU A 152 6.21 -6.64 -15.39
N SER A 153 6.46 -7.77 -16.04
CA SER A 153 7.55 -7.91 -16.99
C SER A 153 7.31 -7.20 -18.32
N LYS A 154 6.17 -6.52 -18.53
CA LYS A 154 5.95 -5.60 -19.67
C LYS A 154 6.36 -4.16 -19.37
N ILE A 155 6.49 -3.79 -18.10
CA ILE A 155 6.85 -2.43 -17.70
C ILE A 155 8.32 -2.15 -18.09
N ARG A 156 8.55 -1.08 -18.84
CA ARG A 156 9.85 -0.59 -19.32
C ARG A 156 10.17 0.78 -18.72
N GLY A 157 11.29 1.36 -19.15
CA GLY A 157 11.76 2.67 -18.70
C GLY A 157 12.27 2.69 -17.26
N GLU A 158 13.09 3.67 -16.93
CA GLU A 158 13.66 3.80 -15.59
C GLU A 158 12.57 4.05 -14.52
N ALA A 159 11.67 4.98 -14.78
CA ALA A 159 10.53 5.28 -13.91
C ALA A 159 9.57 4.08 -13.76
N GLY A 160 9.29 3.38 -14.86
CA GLY A 160 8.46 2.18 -14.84
C GLY A 160 9.12 1.03 -14.07
N ILE A 161 10.43 0.83 -14.21
CA ILE A 161 11.18 -0.19 -13.45
C ILE A 161 11.11 0.11 -11.94
N ALA A 162 11.29 1.37 -11.53
CA ALA A 162 11.15 1.76 -10.13
C ALA A 162 9.74 1.43 -9.61
N ARG A 163 8.70 1.76 -10.38
CA ARG A 163 7.30 1.49 -10.02
C ARG A 163 6.97 0.00 -9.98
N ARG A 164 7.46 -0.78 -10.94
CA ARG A 164 7.35 -2.24 -10.95
C ARG A 164 7.94 -2.84 -9.68
N ASN A 165 9.12 -2.38 -9.29
CA ASN A 165 9.81 -2.86 -8.10
C ASN A 165 9.01 -2.54 -6.82
N GLU A 166 8.45 -1.32 -6.72
CA GLU A 166 7.55 -0.93 -5.64
C GLU A 166 6.32 -1.85 -5.55
N ILE A 167 5.67 -2.15 -6.68
CA ILE A 167 4.51 -3.05 -6.73
C ILE A 167 4.87 -4.43 -6.17
N VAL A 168 6.04 -4.97 -6.52
CA VAL A 168 6.51 -6.27 -6.04
C VAL A 168 6.80 -6.26 -4.54
N LEU A 169 7.37 -5.17 -4.02
CA LEU A 169 7.56 -5.01 -2.57
C LEU A 169 6.22 -4.91 -1.83
N HIS A 170 5.22 -4.25 -2.43
CA HIS A 170 3.88 -4.18 -1.85
C HIS A 170 3.19 -5.55 -1.81
N VAL A 171 3.45 -6.41 -2.79
CA VAL A 171 3.04 -7.83 -2.71
C VAL A 171 3.70 -8.51 -1.51
N ALA A 172 4.99 -8.29 -1.28
CA ALA A 172 5.70 -8.84 -0.12
C ALA A 172 5.07 -8.39 1.21
N GLU A 173 4.76 -7.11 1.35
CA GLU A 173 4.12 -6.55 2.54
C GLU A 173 2.76 -7.19 2.81
N ARG A 174 1.93 -7.37 1.77
CA ARG A 174 0.63 -8.04 1.91
C ARG A 174 0.75 -9.53 2.20
N LEU A 175 1.75 -10.20 1.63
CA LEU A 175 2.07 -11.59 1.97
C LEU A 175 2.49 -11.72 3.44
N PHE A 176 3.37 -10.83 3.92
CA PHE A 176 3.81 -10.78 5.31
C PHE A 176 2.65 -10.52 6.27
N GLY A 177 1.80 -9.53 5.98
CA GLY A 177 0.62 -9.23 6.79
C GLY A 177 -0.29 -10.45 6.98
N ARG A 178 -0.50 -11.25 5.93
CA ARG A 178 -1.30 -12.49 6.02
C ARG A 178 -0.67 -13.59 6.86
N MET A 179 0.66 -13.69 6.85
CA MET A 179 1.37 -14.65 7.69
C MET A 179 1.22 -14.29 9.18
N GLY A 180 1.13 -12.99 9.52
CA GLY A 180 0.97 -12.53 10.92
C GLY A 180 -0.47 -12.45 11.45
N GLU A 181 -1.48 -12.31 10.58
CA GLU A 181 -2.88 -12.06 11.02
C GLU A 181 -3.59 -13.27 11.69
N ASN A 182 -3.09 -14.50 11.52
CA ASN A 182 -3.82 -15.70 11.97
C ASN A 182 -3.27 -16.36 13.24
N GLU A 183 -1.99 -16.15 13.60
CA GLU A 183 -1.44 -16.71 14.84
C GLU A 183 -2.18 -16.19 16.09
N GLU A 184 -2.74 -14.98 16.04
CA GLU A 184 -3.38 -14.35 17.20
C GLU A 184 -4.86 -14.67 17.39
N ASN A 185 -5.55 -15.20 16.36
CA ASN A 185 -6.98 -15.51 16.43
C ASN A 185 -7.29 -17.01 16.63
N GLY A 186 -6.25 -17.85 16.79
CA GLY A 186 -6.42 -19.31 16.96
C GLY A 186 -7.04 -20.03 15.77
N GLY A 187 -7.17 -19.35 14.62
CA GLY A 187 -7.49 -19.97 13.34
C GLY A 187 -6.23 -20.58 12.74
N GLU A 188 -6.39 -21.64 11.94
CA GLU A 188 -5.27 -22.13 11.12
C GLU A 188 -4.74 -20.96 10.28
N PRO A 189 -3.42 -20.73 10.25
CA PRO A 189 -2.85 -19.73 9.36
C PRO A 189 -3.38 -19.95 7.95
N LEU A 190 -3.90 -18.89 7.32
CA LEU A 190 -3.98 -18.83 5.86
C LEU A 190 -2.53 -18.92 5.35
N SER A 191 -2.01 -20.14 5.29
CA SER A 191 -0.66 -20.39 4.82
C SER A 191 -0.67 -20.00 3.36
N VAL A 192 0.05 -18.94 3.01
CA VAL A 192 0.38 -18.70 1.61
C VAL A 192 1.22 -19.91 1.20
N PRO A 193 0.79 -20.71 0.21
CA PRO A 193 1.59 -21.84 -0.25
C PRO A 193 3.03 -21.42 -0.56
N ASP A 194 4.02 -22.18 -0.07
CA ASP A 194 5.46 -21.87 -0.27
C ASP A 194 5.80 -21.67 -1.74
N GLU A 195 5.11 -22.39 -2.63
CA GLU A 195 5.23 -22.27 -4.07
C GLU A 195 4.91 -20.86 -4.61
N ILE A 196 3.98 -20.14 -3.97
CA ILE A 196 3.64 -18.76 -4.35
C ILE A 196 4.71 -17.80 -3.86
N VAL A 197 5.17 -17.96 -2.61
CA VAL A 197 6.27 -17.17 -2.04
C VAL A 197 7.52 -17.34 -2.89
N ARG A 198 7.86 -18.58 -3.26
CA ARG A 198 8.98 -18.91 -4.13
C ARG A 198 8.90 -18.20 -5.49
N LYS A 199 7.73 -18.20 -6.14
CA LYS A 199 7.53 -17.51 -7.44
C LYS A 199 7.73 -16.01 -7.35
N PHE A 200 7.20 -15.36 -6.32
CA PHE A 200 7.41 -13.92 -6.14
C PHE A 200 8.86 -13.59 -5.79
N ARG A 201 9.51 -14.43 -4.97
CA ARG A 201 10.93 -14.29 -4.63
C ARG A 201 11.83 -14.45 -5.88
N GLU A 202 11.57 -15.43 -6.73
CA GLU A 202 12.29 -15.61 -8.00
C GLU A 202 12.10 -14.41 -8.93
N ALA A 203 10.87 -13.90 -9.03
CA ALA A 203 10.59 -12.69 -9.80
C ALA A 203 11.32 -11.47 -9.23
N ALA A 204 11.28 -11.27 -7.91
CA ALA A 204 11.99 -10.17 -7.23
C ALA A 204 13.50 -10.24 -7.48
N LYS A 205 14.10 -11.44 -7.44
CA LYS A 205 15.51 -11.65 -7.82
C LYS A 205 15.77 -11.28 -9.28
N SER A 206 14.90 -11.70 -10.20
CA SER A 206 15.03 -11.33 -11.62
C SER A 206 14.90 -9.83 -11.88
N PHE A 207 14.22 -9.11 -10.99
CA PHE A 207 14.06 -7.66 -11.03
C PHE A 207 15.14 -6.88 -10.25
N GLY A 208 16.11 -7.58 -9.64
CA GLY A 208 17.19 -6.95 -8.87
C GLY A 208 16.77 -6.41 -7.50
N ILE A 209 15.66 -6.91 -6.94
CA ILE A 209 15.11 -6.49 -5.63
C ILE A 209 14.89 -7.66 -4.68
N GLY A 210 15.53 -8.81 -4.93
CA GLY A 210 15.42 -10.02 -4.10
C GLY A 210 15.70 -9.76 -2.62
N ASP A 211 16.80 -9.06 -2.31
CA ASP A 211 17.18 -8.79 -0.92
C ASP A 211 16.17 -7.90 -0.18
N LYS A 212 15.60 -6.90 -0.87
CA LYS A 212 14.55 -6.04 -0.31
C LYS A 212 13.25 -6.80 -0.07
N PHE A 213 12.89 -7.67 -1.01
CA PHE A 213 11.72 -8.53 -0.91
C PHE A 213 11.86 -9.51 0.27
N ASP A 214 13.03 -10.14 0.40
CA ASP A 214 13.34 -11.05 1.50
C ASP A 214 13.36 -10.33 2.86
N ALA A 215 13.89 -9.09 2.91
CA ALA A 215 13.88 -8.30 4.14
C ALA A 215 12.47 -7.94 4.63
N ILE A 216 11.48 -7.82 3.73
CA ILE A 216 10.08 -7.57 4.10
C ILE A 216 9.42 -8.85 4.61
N LEU A 217 9.65 -9.98 3.95
CA LEU A 217 9.06 -11.26 4.36
C LEU A 217 9.70 -11.83 5.62
N PHE A 218 10.98 -11.54 5.84
CA PHE A 218 11.78 -12.08 6.93
C PHE A 218 12.53 -10.92 7.62
N PRO A 219 11.82 -10.03 8.32
CA PRO A 219 12.44 -8.90 8.99
C PRO A 219 13.44 -9.41 10.03
N LYS A 220 14.67 -8.88 9.97
CA LYS A 220 15.68 -9.16 11.00
C LYS A 220 15.23 -8.46 12.30
N ASN A 221 15.06 -9.21 13.38
CA ASN A 221 14.87 -8.60 14.69
C ASN A 221 16.21 -8.00 15.13
N ASP A 222 16.29 -6.67 15.19
CA ASP A 222 17.52 -5.93 15.55
C ASP A 222 18.02 -6.19 16.99
N GLY A 223 17.30 -7.02 17.77
CA GLY A 223 17.71 -7.50 19.09
C GLY A 223 18.13 -8.98 19.16
N GLU A 224 17.92 -9.74 18.09
CA GLU A 224 18.30 -11.15 17.99
C GLU A 224 19.43 -11.28 16.97
N GLY A 225 20.65 -11.02 17.45
CA GLY A 225 21.86 -11.18 16.65
C GLY A 225 21.93 -12.58 16.05
N ASP A 226 22.16 -12.64 14.74
CA ASP A 226 22.73 -13.75 13.97
C ASP A 226 21.95 -15.08 13.89
N VAL A 227 21.15 -15.44 14.90
CA VAL A 227 20.56 -16.78 15.04
C VAL A 227 19.41 -17.02 14.07
N SER A 228 18.50 -16.06 13.86
CA SER A 228 17.37 -16.24 12.93
C SER A 228 17.80 -16.26 11.45
N SER A 229 18.83 -15.48 11.09
CA SER A 229 19.42 -15.55 9.75
C SER A 229 20.18 -16.87 9.54
N LEU A 230 20.92 -17.34 10.55
CA LEU A 230 21.56 -18.65 10.52
C LEU A 230 20.53 -19.78 10.41
N LEU A 231 19.44 -19.74 11.18
CA LEU A 231 18.37 -20.74 11.11
C LEU A 231 17.78 -20.82 9.70
N TYR A 232 17.43 -19.68 9.09
CA TYR A 232 16.90 -19.64 7.73
C TYR A 232 17.91 -20.08 6.66
N GLU A 233 19.18 -19.70 6.79
CA GLU A 233 20.24 -20.12 5.86
C GLU A 233 20.49 -21.64 5.95
N LYS A 234 20.41 -22.20 7.16
CA LYS A 234 20.52 -23.64 7.40
C LYS A 234 19.30 -24.41 6.90
N ASP A 235 18.08 -23.89 7.10
CA ASP A 235 16.85 -24.49 6.57
C ASP A 235 16.84 -24.50 5.03
N ALA A 236 17.26 -23.40 4.39
CA ALA A 236 17.42 -23.34 2.95
C ALA A 236 18.44 -24.37 2.43
N LYS A 237 19.54 -24.59 3.17
CA LYS A 237 20.55 -25.60 2.82
C LYS A 237 20.03 -27.03 2.99
N ILE A 238 19.19 -27.29 4.00
CA ILE A 238 18.55 -28.59 4.19
C ILE A 238 17.63 -28.92 3.00
N GLU A 239 16.80 -27.99 2.55
CA GLU A 239 15.91 -28.19 1.40
C GLU A 239 16.67 -28.45 0.09
N GLU A 240 17.78 -27.73 -0.15
CA GLU A 240 18.67 -27.99 -1.28
C GLU A 240 19.23 -29.42 -1.24
N LEU A 241 19.72 -29.86 -0.08
CA LEU A 241 20.26 -31.20 0.11
C LEU A 241 19.18 -32.29 -0.04
N LEU A 242 17.96 -32.06 0.45
CA LEU A 242 16.84 -32.99 0.29
C LEU A 242 16.45 -33.17 -1.19
N SER A 243 16.47 -32.07 -1.97
CA SER A 243 16.27 -32.12 -3.41
C SER A 243 17.34 -32.94 -4.13
N GLU A 244 18.60 -32.76 -3.73
CA GLU A 244 19.73 -33.51 -4.28
C GLU A 244 19.64 -35.01 -3.94
N ILE A 245 19.25 -35.36 -2.72
CA ILE A 245 18.98 -36.74 -2.30
C ILE A 245 17.89 -37.39 -3.17
N ASP A 246 16.80 -36.68 -3.46
CA ASP A 246 15.71 -37.22 -4.29
C ASP A 246 16.11 -37.38 -5.76
N LYS A 247 16.96 -36.49 -6.29
CA LYS A 247 17.55 -36.64 -7.61
C LYS A 247 18.43 -37.90 -7.67
N LEU A 248 19.32 -38.08 -6.70
CA LEU A 248 20.18 -39.26 -6.62
C LEU A 248 19.38 -40.57 -6.45
N ARG A 249 18.26 -40.54 -5.70
CA ARG A 249 17.34 -41.68 -5.57
C ARG A 249 16.70 -42.07 -6.90
N LYS A 250 16.32 -41.08 -7.74
CA LYS A 250 15.77 -41.31 -9.08
C LYS A 250 16.83 -41.84 -10.05
N GLU A 251 18.07 -41.38 -9.95
CA GLU A 251 19.17 -41.91 -10.77
C GLU A 251 19.48 -43.36 -10.39
N ARG A 252 19.44 -43.69 -9.10
CA ARG A 252 19.62 -45.05 -8.55
C ARG A 252 18.59 -46.07 -9.07
N SER A 253 17.37 -45.64 -9.44
CA SER A 253 16.32 -46.53 -9.96
C SER A 253 16.40 -46.79 -11.47
N SER A 254 17.30 -46.12 -12.20
CA SER A 254 17.35 -46.14 -13.69
C SER A 254 18.45 -46.99 -14.34
N GLY A 255 19.23 -47.72 -13.53
CA GLY A 255 20.36 -48.59 -13.83
C GLY A 255 20.89 -48.93 -15.25
N SER A 256 22.22 -48.86 -15.42
CA SER A 256 23.12 -50.04 -15.56
C SER A 256 24.59 -49.58 -15.65
N GLY A 257 25.52 -50.29 -14.99
CA GLY A 257 26.89 -49.82 -14.63
C GLY A 257 27.13 -49.76 -13.11
N LEU A 258 26.19 -50.31 -12.35
CA LEU A 258 25.67 -49.72 -11.12
C LEU A 258 26.41 -50.05 -9.81
N SER A 259 27.27 -51.06 -9.70
CA SER A 259 27.67 -51.53 -8.35
C SER A 259 28.59 -50.55 -7.61
N GLU A 260 29.60 -50.00 -8.28
CA GLU A 260 30.53 -49.03 -7.69
C GLU A 260 29.89 -47.64 -7.55
N GLU A 261 29.12 -47.22 -8.56
CA GLU A 261 28.37 -45.96 -8.52
C GLU A 261 27.27 -46.01 -7.43
N ILE A 262 26.58 -47.15 -7.25
CA ILE A 262 25.63 -47.35 -6.14
C ILE A 262 26.38 -47.29 -4.80
N ALA A 263 27.54 -47.94 -4.66
CA ALA A 263 28.29 -47.92 -3.41
C ALA A 263 28.73 -46.49 -3.05
N ARG A 264 29.23 -45.74 -4.04
CA ARG A 264 29.61 -44.33 -3.89
C ARG A 264 28.41 -43.46 -3.53
N LEU A 265 27.32 -43.52 -4.30
CA LEU A 265 26.10 -42.75 -4.06
C LEU A 265 25.44 -43.11 -2.73
N SER A 266 25.50 -44.37 -2.30
CA SER A 266 24.94 -44.80 -1.02
C SER A 266 25.80 -44.32 0.16
N SER A 267 27.12 -44.21 -0.02
CA SER A 267 28.02 -43.58 0.96
C SER A 267 27.82 -42.07 1.04
N GLU A 268 27.68 -41.40 -0.11
CA GLU A 268 27.38 -39.96 -0.19
C GLU A 268 26.04 -39.64 0.49
N ASN A 269 25.01 -40.45 0.23
CA ASN A 269 23.68 -40.30 0.82
C ASN A 269 23.70 -40.53 2.34
N ALA A 270 24.49 -41.49 2.84
CA ALA A 270 24.68 -41.69 4.28
C ALA A 270 25.37 -40.47 4.93
N ARG A 271 26.40 -39.92 4.27
CA ARG A 271 27.08 -38.70 4.73
C ARG A 271 26.15 -37.50 4.77
N LEU A 272 25.37 -37.26 3.71
CA LEU A 272 24.41 -36.17 3.65
C LEU A 272 23.30 -36.33 4.70
N SER A 273 22.78 -37.54 4.89
CA SER A 273 21.78 -37.82 5.93
C SER A 273 22.32 -37.53 7.34
N SER A 274 23.59 -37.89 7.59
CA SER A 274 24.25 -37.56 8.87
C SER A 274 24.41 -36.06 9.07
N LEU A 275 24.76 -35.32 8.02
CA LEU A 275 24.89 -33.87 8.07
C LEU A 275 23.55 -33.18 8.33
N VAL A 276 22.47 -33.69 7.73
CA VAL A 276 21.10 -33.20 7.97
C VAL A 276 20.69 -33.39 9.43
N GLU A 277 20.97 -34.56 10.02
CA GLU A 277 20.64 -34.78 11.44
C GLU A 277 21.50 -33.92 12.39
N GLU A 278 22.79 -33.72 12.07
CA GLU A 278 23.64 -32.79 12.83
C GLU A 278 23.07 -31.37 12.81
N LEU A 279 22.69 -30.87 11.62
CA LEU A 279 22.06 -29.56 11.48
C LEU A 279 20.71 -29.47 12.21
N ARG A 280 19.88 -30.53 12.18
CA ARG A 280 18.61 -30.58 12.92
C ARG A 280 18.82 -30.51 14.43
N THR A 281 19.84 -31.18 14.94
CA THR A 281 20.20 -31.08 16.37
C THR A 281 20.71 -29.69 16.74
N GLU A 282 21.49 -29.05 15.86
CA GLU A 282 21.99 -27.69 16.06
C GLU A 282 20.83 -26.68 16.09
N ILE A 283 19.90 -26.76 15.14
CA ILE A 283 18.66 -25.95 15.09
C ILE A 283 17.85 -26.11 16.38
N SER A 284 17.64 -27.35 16.83
CA SER A 284 16.89 -27.63 18.06
C SER A 284 17.55 -27.00 19.29
N SER A 285 18.88 -26.97 19.34
CA SER A 285 19.62 -26.34 20.43
C SER A 285 19.50 -24.81 20.41
N LEU A 286 19.56 -24.20 19.22
CA LEU A 286 19.39 -22.76 19.03
C LEU A 286 17.97 -22.31 19.36
N GLN A 287 16.94 -23.07 18.95
CA GLN A 287 15.55 -22.81 19.31
C GLN A 287 15.32 -22.85 20.82
N ARG A 288 16.00 -23.77 21.53
CA ARG A 288 15.92 -23.82 22.99
C ARG A 288 16.59 -22.63 23.65
N ALA A 289 17.79 -22.24 23.18
CA ALA A 289 18.50 -21.06 23.66
C ALA A 289 17.70 -19.77 23.42
N LEU A 290 17.01 -19.68 22.29
CA LEU A 290 16.11 -18.57 21.97
C LEU A 290 14.91 -18.51 22.94
N GLY A 291 14.28 -19.66 23.22
CA GLY A 291 13.19 -19.75 24.21
C GLY A 291 13.63 -19.35 25.63
N GLU A 292 14.84 -19.73 26.04
CA GLU A 292 15.43 -19.35 27.34
C GLU A 292 15.73 -17.83 27.40
N ALA A 293 16.22 -17.23 26.32
CA ALA A 293 16.45 -15.78 26.22
C ALA A 293 15.16 -14.96 26.26
N MET A 294 14.06 -15.50 25.71
CA MET A 294 12.74 -14.86 25.71
C MET A 294 11.96 -15.04 27.02
N GLY A 295 12.31 -16.02 27.86
CA GLY A 295 11.56 -16.39 29.08
C GLY A 295 11.88 -15.62 30.36
N GLY A 296 12.81 -14.66 30.33
CA GLY A 296 13.36 -14.00 31.52
C GLY A 296 12.94 -12.55 31.71
N ALA A 297 11.65 -12.24 31.88
CA ALA A 297 11.24 -10.92 32.40
C ALA A 297 9.91 -10.96 33.17
N SER A 298 9.99 -10.76 34.49
CA SER A 298 8.91 -10.21 35.30
C SER A 298 9.48 -9.16 36.26
N PRO A 299 8.67 -8.19 36.71
CA PRO A 299 9.09 -6.79 36.78
C PRO A 299 9.44 -6.33 38.19
N ALA A 300 10.44 -5.44 38.29
CA ALA A 300 10.34 -4.19 39.06
C ALA A 300 11.63 -3.36 38.95
N GLU A 301 11.41 -2.05 39.07
CA GLU A 301 12.31 -0.97 39.46
C GLU A 301 12.97 -0.12 38.35
N GLU A 302 12.40 1.09 38.28
CA GLU A 302 12.93 2.30 37.69
C GLU A 302 14.31 2.68 38.24
N VAL A 303 15.04 3.40 37.38
CA VAL A 303 15.74 4.69 37.60
C VAL A 303 17.12 4.63 36.97
N GLY A 304 17.39 5.54 36.03
CA GLY A 304 18.76 5.83 35.61
C GLY A 304 18.86 6.52 34.25
N ALA A 305 18.91 7.84 34.28
CA ALA A 305 19.17 8.69 33.13
C ALA A 305 20.53 8.40 32.47
N GLY A 306 20.61 8.57 31.15
CA GLY A 306 21.86 8.51 30.40
C GLY A 306 21.61 8.63 28.90
N GLY A 307 21.51 9.86 28.41
CA GLY A 307 21.47 10.13 26.98
C GLY A 307 22.84 9.96 26.32
N THR A 308 22.84 9.63 25.03
CA THR A 308 23.62 10.28 23.95
C THR A 308 23.39 9.53 22.64
N GLY A 309 23.12 10.28 21.57
CA GLY A 309 22.96 9.74 20.21
C GLY A 309 22.09 10.63 19.32
N ASP A 310 22.39 11.93 19.32
CA ASP A 310 21.74 12.97 18.54
C ASP A 310 22.11 12.83 17.06
N ALA A 311 21.14 12.44 16.23
CA ALA A 311 21.17 12.68 14.79
C ALA A 311 20.21 13.84 14.53
N GLY A 312 20.79 15.00 14.21
CA GLY A 312 20.14 16.30 14.19
C GLY A 312 18.78 16.31 13.48
N PHE A 313 17.75 16.56 14.27
CA PHE A 313 16.41 16.85 13.79
C PHE A 313 16.20 18.36 13.84
N ASP A 314 16.28 19.01 12.68
CA ASP A 314 15.81 20.38 12.47
C ASP A 314 14.30 20.40 12.81
N GLY A 315 13.96 20.96 13.97
CA GLY A 315 12.61 20.99 14.51
C GLY A 315 11.74 22.13 13.99
N SER A 316 11.97 22.62 12.77
CA SER A 316 11.24 23.79 12.24
C SER A 316 10.49 23.55 10.92
N ASN A 317 10.75 22.44 10.24
CA ASN A 317 10.08 22.11 8.99
C ASN A 317 9.21 20.85 9.19
N GLY A 318 7.89 21.00 9.00
CA GLY A 318 6.94 19.88 9.11
C GLY A 318 7.28 18.68 8.22
N HIS A 319 6.66 17.52 8.47
CA HIS A 319 6.99 16.30 7.74
C HIS A 319 6.89 16.49 6.21
N SER A 320 7.93 16.09 5.47
CA SER A 320 8.05 16.32 4.02
C SER A 320 6.84 15.86 3.19
N LEU A 321 6.17 14.77 3.59
CA LEU A 321 4.91 14.30 2.99
C LEU A 321 3.76 15.32 3.05
N LEU A 322 3.64 16.06 4.15
CA LEU A 322 2.59 17.06 4.34
C LEU A 322 2.90 18.36 3.59
N THR A 323 4.19 18.67 3.42
CA THR A 323 4.65 19.85 2.67
C THR A 323 4.49 19.66 1.15
N ARG A 324 4.66 18.44 0.64
CA ARG A 324 4.61 18.14 -0.80
C ARG A 324 3.20 17.99 -1.36
N TYR A 325 2.35 17.21 -0.69
CA TYR A 325 1.07 16.79 -1.27
C TYR A 325 -0.10 17.75 -0.97
N GLN A 326 -0.13 18.37 0.20
CA GLN A 326 -1.30 19.12 0.67
C GLN A 326 -0.97 20.43 1.40
N ARG A 327 0.01 21.19 0.92
CA ARG A 327 0.32 22.60 1.35
C ARG A 327 0.04 22.88 2.84
N ASN A 328 0.73 22.19 3.74
CA ASN A 328 0.66 22.39 5.21
C ASN A 328 -0.64 21.90 5.89
N GLN A 329 -1.33 20.90 5.34
CA GLN A 329 -2.41 20.21 6.06
C GLN A 329 -1.86 19.32 7.18
N LYS A 330 -2.63 19.18 8.26
CA LYS A 330 -2.30 18.36 9.44
C LYS A 330 -2.95 16.98 9.36
N ILE A 331 -2.47 16.03 10.14
CA ILE A 331 -3.17 14.76 10.42
C ILE A 331 -4.04 14.96 11.66
N LEU A 332 -5.34 14.69 11.54
CA LEU A 332 -6.24 14.71 12.69
C LEU A 332 -6.17 13.37 13.43
N VAL A 333 -6.00 13.41 14.74
CA VAL A 333 -6.09 12.25 15.62
C VAL A 333 -7.24 12.47 16.57
N ILE A 334 -8.30 11.66 16.44
CA ILE A 334 -9.53 11.80 17.22
C ILE A 334 -9.84 10.50 17.97
N GLY A 335 -10.09 10.59 19.28
CA GLY A 335 -10.41 9.44 20.12
C GLY A 335 -9.73 9.48 21.48
N GLU A 336 -10.22 8.71 22.44
CA GLU A 336 -9.67 8.66 23.79
C GLU A 336 -8.21 8.14 23.78
N GLY A 337 -7.30 8.95 24.32
CA GLY A 337 -5.87 8.63 24.37
C GLY A 337 -5.04 9.72 25.03
N SER A 338 -3.72 9.51 25.08
CA SER A 338 -2.77 10.49 25.61
C SER A 338 -1.87 11.03 24.49
N LYS A 339 -1.72 12.35 24.40
CA LYS A 339 -0.98 13.01 23.32
C LYS A 339 0.51 12.65 23.29
N ASN A 340 1.18 12.64 24.45
CA ASN A 340 2.63 12.52 24.52
C ASN A 340 3.17 11.17 23.99
N PRO A 341 2.59 10.00 24.33
CA PRO A 341 2.99 8.72 23.75
C PRO A 341 2.84 8.69 22.22
N LEU A 342 1.73 9.24 21.69
CA LEU A 342 1.46 9.26 20.25
C LEU A 342 2.49 10.13 19.51
N LEU A 343 2.78 11.33 20.03
CA LEU A 343 3.81 12.21 19.48
C LEU A 343 5.19 11.58 19.49
N LEU A 344 5.57 10.87 20.55
CA LEU A 344 6.86 10.19 20.62
C LEU A 344 6.99 9.15 19.49
N ARG A 345 5.90 8.45 19.16
CA ARG A 345 5.87 7.48 18.05
C ARG A 345 5.86 8.15 16.69
N ALA A 346 5.18 9.28 16.55
CA ALA A 346 5.16 10.05 15.32
C ALA A 346 6.54 10.64 14.98
N ARG A 347 7.28 11.13 15.99
CA ARG A 347 8.65 11.64 15.83
C ARG A 347 9.63 10.61 15.30
N LYS A 348 9.48 9.33 15.69
CA LYS A 348 10.27 8.23 15.13
C LYS A 348 10.07 8.03 13.62
N ARG A 349 8.96 8.53 13.08
CA ARG A 349 8.65 8.52 11.63
C ARG A 349 8.89 9.88 10.97
N GLY A 350 9.56 10.81 11.66
CA GLY A 350 9.92 12.12 11.12
C GLY A 350 8.83 13.19 11.24
N PHE A 351 7.73 12.94 11.95
CA PHE A 351 6.69 13.95 12.15
C PHE A 351 6.97 14.82 13.37
N VAL A 352 6.63 16.10 13.28
CA VAL A 352 6.62 17.06 14.39
C VAL A 352 5.24 17.24 14.97
N GLU A 353 5.15 17.93 16.10
CA GLU A 353 3.87 18.18 16.75
C GLU A 353 2.93 19.03 15.90
N ASP A 354 3.46 20.00 15.15
CA ASP A 354 2.68 20.88 14.29
C ASP A 354 2.05 20.16 13.10
N ASP A 355 2.50 18.96 12.78
CA ASP A 355 1.92 18.09 11.75
C ASP A 355 0.58 17.47 12.18
N PHE A 356 0.19 17.60 13.45
CA PHE A 356 -1.00 16.97 14.00
C PHE A 356 -1.99 17.95 14.61
N GLU A 357 -3.25 17.55 14.57
CA GLU A 357 -4.31 18.08 15.45
C GLU A 357 -4.87 16.95 16.31
N PHE A 358 -4.89 17.13 17.62
CA PHE A 358 -5.29 16.09 18.58
C PHE A 358 -6.62 16.45 19.24
N VAL A 359 -7.62 15.61 19.06
CA VAL A 359 -8.92 15.66 19.73
C VAL A 359 -9.07 14.41 20.59
N LEU A 360 -8.44 14.42 21.76
CA LEU A 360 -8.32 13.24 22.63
C LEU A 360 -9.28 13.22 23.83
N ASP A 361 -10.07 14.28 23.99
CA ASP A 361 -11.02 14.42 25.09
C ASP A 361 -12.36 13.78 24.70
N TYR A 362 -12.61 12.58 25.26
CA TYR A 362 -13.75 11.73 24.94
C TYR A 362 -15.10 12.47 24.98
N ASP A 363 -15.30 13.34 25.96
CA ASP A 363 -16.56 14.05 26.18
C ASP A 363 -16.76 15.22 25.18
N LYS A 364 -15.67 15.73 24.61
CA LYS A 364 -15.71 16.85 23.65
C LYS A 364 -15.81 16.39 22.20
N ILE A 365 -15.48 15.12 21.91
CA ILE A 365 -15.47 14.55 20.56
C ILE A 365 -16.80 14.78 19.82
N PRO A 366 -18.00 14.50 20.37
CA PRO A 366 -19.25 14.65 19.61
C PRO A 366 -19.52 16.10 19.20
N ARG A 367 -19.22 17.05 20.08
CA ARG A 367 -19.40 18.48 19.82
C ARG A 367 -18.41 18.99 18.79
N ILE A 368 -17.14 18.59 18.91
CA ILE A 368 -16.08 18.99 17.99
C ILE A 368 -16.32 18.39 16.61
N ALA A 369 -16.67 17.11 16.53
CA ALA A 369 -16.93 16.42 15.27
C ALA A 369 -18.19 16.96 14.55
N ALA A 370 -19.18 17.49 15.27
CA ALA A 370 -20.33 18.17 14.67
C ALA A 370 -19.99 19.53 14.05
N GLN A 371 -18.89 20.16 14.48
CA GLN A 371 -18.45 21.49 14.04
C GLN A 371 -17.21 21.45 13.13
N MET A 372 -16.54 20.31 13.03
CA MET A 372 -15.31 20.15 12.27
C MET A 372 -15.55 20.00 10.78
N ASN A 373 -14.73 20.69 9.99
CA ASN A 373 -14.57 20.41 8.56
C ASN A 373 -13.40 19.44 8.37
N PHE A 374 -13.72 18.18 8.07
CA PHE A 374 -12.74 17.10 7.91
C PHE A 374 -11.89 17.21 6.64
N GLY A 375 -12.28 18.03 5.65
CA GLY A 375 -11.53 18.21 4.39
C GLY A 375 -10.22 19.01 4.51
N GLY A 376 -10.00 19.66 5.65
CA GLY A 376 -8.77 20.42 5.91
C GLY A 376 -7.58 19.57 6.36
N TYR A 377 -7.77 18.27 6.53
CA TYR A 377 -6.74 17.35 7.01
C TYR A 377 -6.20 16.48 5.91
N ALA A 378 -4.95 16.07 6.09
CA ALA A 378 -4.26 15.20 5.17
C ALA A 378 -4.64 13.72 5.37
N GLY A 379 -5.01 13.38 6.60
CA GLY A 379 -5.50 12.07 7.01
C GLY A 379 -6.16 12.17 8.37
N ILE A 380 -7.03 11.21 8.70
CA ILE A 380 -7.71 11.14 10.01
C ILE A 380 -7.44 9.78 10.65
N ILE A 381 -6.99 9.77 11.89
CA ILE A 381 -6.80 8.57 12.71
C ILE A 381 -7.89 8.54 13.79
N CYS A 382 -8.76 7.53 13.74
CA CYS A 382 -9.90 7.37 14.64
C CYS A 382 -9.63 6.32 15.72
N GLY A 383 -9.56 6.74 16.98
CA GLY A 383 -9.48 5.92 18.18
C GLY A 383 -10.83 5.58 18.80
N PRO A 384 -10.85 5.13 20.08
CA PRO A 384 -12.09 4.94 20.83
C PRO A 384 -12.87 6.24 20.92
N MET A 385 -14.17 6.22 20.68
CA MET A 385 -15.01 7.41 20.76
C MET A 385 -16.43 7.08 21.21
N PRO A 386 -17.21 8.06 21.72
CA PRO A 386 -18.55 7.82 22.24
C PRO A 386 -19.46 7.15 21.23
N HIS A 387 -20.20 6.14 21.68
CA HIS A 387 -21.11 5.36 20.83
C HIS A 387 -22.42 6.08 20.43
N SER A 388 -22.70 7.27 20.97
CA SER A 388 -23.79 8.15 20.51
C SER A 388 -23.68 9.53 21.18
N GLY A 389 -24.01 10.59 20.44
CA GLY A 389 -24.09 11.97 20.95
C GLY A 389 -25.20 12.73 20.23
N SER A 390 -25.76 13.76 20.87
CA SER A 390 -26.90 14.54 20.34
C SER A 390 -26.61 15.10 18.94
N GLY A 391 -27.44 14.75 17.94
CA GLY A 391 -27.29 15.16 16.53
C GLY A 391 -27.02 14.02 15.54
N MET A 392 -27.22 12.76 15.94
CA MET A 392 -27.06 11.55 15.11
C MET A 392 -28.43 10.93 14.79
N GLU A 393 -29.20 11.59 13.92
CA GLU A 393 -30.57 11.14 13.62
C GLU A 393 -30.61 9.87 12.75
N ASP A 394 -29.53 9.53 12.01
CA ASP A 394 -29.54 8.40 11.05
C ASP A 394 -28.24 7.54 10.97
N GLU A 395 -27.24 7.70 11.85
CA GLU A 395 -25.93 7.03 11.73
C GLU A 395 -25.58 6.13 12.93
N SER A 396 -25.09 4.91 12.68
CA SER A 396 -24.79 3.90 13.71
C SER A 396 -23.52 4.18 14.55
N SER A 397 -22.65 5.11 14.12
CA SER A 397 -21.52 5.61 14.91
C SER A 397 -20.94 6.90 14.33
N LEU A 398 -20.27 7.72 15.14
CA LEU A 398 -19.57 8.93 14.67
C LEU A 398 -18.49 8.61 13.63
N ILE A 399 -17.81 7.48 13.76
CA ILE A 399 -16.76 7.05 12.82
C ILE A 399 -17.35 6.86 11.43
N SER A 400 -18.51 6.20 11.33
CA SER A 400 -19.21 5.98 10.06
C SER A 400 -19.51 7.30 9.35
N LYS A 401 -19.89 8.33 10.10
CA LYS A 401 -20.15 9.67 9.57
C LYS A 401 -18.88 10.31 9.01
N ILE A 402 -17.77 10.21 9.74
CA ILE A 402 -16.47 10.74 9.31
C ILE A 402 -15.99 9.99 8.06
N GLU A 403 -16.11 8.66 8.02
CA GLU A 403 -15.72 7.83 6.87
C GLU A 403 -16.51 8.14 5.60
N LYS A 404 -17.79 8.49 5.73
CA LYS A 404 -18.59 8.97 4.58
C LYS A 404 -18.17 10.36 4.11
N SER A 405 -17.77 11.24 5.03
CA SER A 405 -17.40 12.62 4.72
C SER A 405 -15.91 12.81 4.38
N PHE A 406 -15.06 11.82 4.62
CA PHE A 406 -13.63 11.91 4.37
C PHE A 406 -13.04 10.52 4.02
N PRO A 407 -12.46 10.33 2.82
CA PRO A 407 -12.02 9.01 2.36
C PRO A 407 -10.73 8.50 2.99
N CYS A 408 -9.87 9.38 3.56
CA CYS A 408 -8.62 8.97 4.21
C CYS A 408 -8.76 8.87 5.75
N VAL A 409 -9.79 8.16 6.20
CA VAL A 409 -9.99 7.82 7.62
C VAL A 409 -9.40 6.43 7.88
N VAL A 410 -8.51 6.36 8.87
CA VAL A 410 -7.93 5.11 9.35
C VAL A 410 -8.38 4.88 10.79
N ARG A 411 -9.09 3.78 11.03
CA ARG A 411 -9.40 3.33 12.39
C ARG A 411 -8.14 2.82 13.07
N SER A 412 -7.75 3.42 14.19
CA SER A 412 -6.71 2.93 15.09
C SER A 412 -7.30 1.80 15.94
N VAL A 413 -7.04 0.57 15.52
CA VAL A 413 -7.54 -0.64 16.16
C VAL A 413 -6.38 -1.45 16.76
N THR A 414 -6.65 -2.11 17.87
CA THR A 414 -5.78 -3.19 18.34
C THR A 414 -5.85 -4.37 17.37
N LYS A 415 -4.92 -5.32 17.51
CA LYS A 415 -4.90 -6.54 16.70
C LYS A 415 -6.20 -7.36 16.83
N GLY A 416 -6.88 -7.31 17.97
CA GLY A 416 -8.22 -7.89 18.19
C GLY A 416 -9.41 -7.05 17.67
N GLY A 417 -9.18 -6.08 16.78
CA GLY A 417 -10.23 -5.27 16.14
C GLY A 417 -10.90 -4.21 17.02
N LYS A 418 -10.46 -4.04 18.28
CA LYS A 418 -11.02 -3.04 19.19
C LYS A 418 -10.35 -1.69 18.96
N LEU A 419 -11.13 -0.62 18.81
CA LEU A 419 -10.60 0.73 18.71
C LEU A 419 -9.72 1.05 19.93
N LYS A 420 -8.51 1.56 19.69
CA LYS A 420 -7.55 1.97 20.73
C LYS A 420 -6.48 2.88 20.15
N LEU A 421 -6.13 3.94 20.89
CA LEU A 421 -4.93 4.75 20.62
C LEU A 421 -3.78 4.29 21.52
N SER A 422 -3.36 3.03 21.37
CA SER A 422 -2.12 2.53 21.97
C SER A 422 -0.94 2.78 21.04
N ASP A 423 0.27 2.76 21.59
CA ASP A 423 1.54 2.93 20.86
C ASP A 423 1.60 2.13 19.55
N THR A 424 1.18 0.85 19.59
CA THR A 424 1.17 -0.07 18.46
C THR A 424 0.06 0.22 17.45
N ALA A 425 -1.16 0.45 17.92
CA ALA A 425 -2.33 0.71 17.08
C ALA A 425 -2.20 2.05 16.34
N PHE A 426 -1.74 3.09 17.04
CA PHE A 426 -1.48 4.40 16.46
C PHE A 426 -0.35 4.34 15.43
N SER A 427 0.73 3.61 15.74
CA SER A 427 1.85 3.43 14.82
C SER A 427 1.41 2.81 13.49
N ALA A 428 0.63 1.73 13.55
CA ALA A 428 0.08 1.08 12.36
C ALA A 428 -0.93 2.00 11.62
N ALA A 429 -1.74 2.75 12.35
CA ALA A 429 -2.68 3.70 11.73
C ALA A 429 -1.95 4.85 11.02
N LEU A 430 -0.89 5.39 11.62
CA LEU A 430 -0.07 6.44 11.03
C LEU A 430 0.65 5.95 9.77
N GLU A 431 1.17 4.73 9.76
CA GLU A 431 1.76 4.13 8.56
C GLU A 431 0.75 3.99 7.41
N ARG A 432 -0.48 3.58 7.71
CA ARG A 432 -1.56 3.52 6.69
C ARG A 432 -1.91 4.90 6.15
N VAL A 433 -1.94 5.92 7.01
CA VAL A 433 -2.13 7.31 6.57
C VAL A 433 -0.98 7.74 5.65
N MET A 434 0.28 7.45 6.01
CA MET A 434 1.44 7.73 5.16
C MET A 434 1.35 7.00 3.81
N GLN A 435 0.98 5.72 3.80
CA GLN A 435 0.79 4.94 2.58
C GLN A 435 -0.26 5.59 1.68
N ASN A 436 -1.42 5.94 2.23
CA ASN A 436 -2.47 6.64 1.49
C ASN A 436 -1.98 7.97 0.88
N MET A 437 -1.14 8.71 1.59
CA MET A 437 -0.54 9.96 1.07
C MET A 437 0.50 9.70 -0.03
N PHE A 438 1.39 8.72 0.16
CA PHE A 438 2.39 8.34 -0.84
C PHE A 438 1.75 7.87 -2.15
N ILE A 439 0.63 7.15 -2.08
CA ILE A 439 -0.17 6.74 -3.24
C ILE A 439 -0.59 7.95 -4.09
N MET A 440 -0.93 9.05 -3.43
CA MET A 440 -1.38 10.25 -4.10
C MET A 440 -0.23 11.12 -4.64
N ASP A 441 0.95 11.08 -4.01
CA ASP A 441 2.17 11.81 -4.44
C ASP A 441 2.89 11.15 -5.63
N ALA A 442 2.96 9.81 -5.68
CA ALA A 442 3.66 9.07 -6.75
C ALA A 442 2.98 9.12 -8.14
N ALA A 443 1.88 9.88 -8.28
CA ALA A 443 1.06 9.97 -9.48
C ALA A 443 1.08 11.37 -10.12
N SER A 444 1.69 12.37 -9.48
CA SER A 444 2.06 13.68 -10.08
C SER A 444 3.44 13.63 -10.72
#